data_AF-A0A2I1HXK0-F1
#
_entry.id   AF-A0A2I1HXK0-F1
#
_cell.length_a   1.000
_cell.length_b   1.000
_cell.length_c   1.000
_cell.angle_alpha   90.00
_cell.angle_beta   90.00
_cell.angle_gamma   90.00
#
_symmetry.space_group_name_H-M   'P 1'
#
loop_
_entity.id
_entity.type
_entity.pdbx_description
1 polymer ?
#
loop_
_entity_poly.entity_id
_entity_poly.type
_entity_poly.pdbx_seq_one_letter_code
_entity_poly.pdbx_strand_id
1 'polypeptide(L)'
;MSNMGDSVRNPNSAEDFLKFVGYETSNFLQEVTTQLGSFVENGFLKILFDKGPQATDKAQLLVDMFGESANPIYFSEQAKATNIQPTTLALIFSIALYTSSRSWDNFAARAYRVYGDM
;
A
#
# COMPACT_ATOMS: atom_id res chain seq x y z
N MET A 1 -6.98 22.92 -46.84
CA MET A 1 -7.06 23.31 -45.42
C MET A 1 -7.57 22.12 -44.64
N SER A 2 -6.67 21.40 -43.96
CA SER A 2 -7.03 20.22 -43.17
C SER A 2 -7.74 20.69 -41.92
N ASN A 3 -9.01 20.34 -41.77
CA ASN A 3 -9.81 20.66 -40.60
C ASN A 3 -9.35 19.73 -39.46
N MET A 4 -8.20 20.04 -38.86
CA MET A 4 -7.82 19.57 -37.53
C MET A 4 -8.78 20.24 -36.55
N GLY A 5 -10.02 19.74 -36.53
CA GLY A 5 -10.87 19.93 -35.39
C GLY A 5 -10.14 19.27 -34.24
N ASP A 6 -9.65 20.10 -33.32
CA ASP A 6 -9.33 19.72 -31.96
C ASP A 6 -10.44 18.76 -31.51
N SER A 7 -10.14 17.46 -31.55
CA SER A 7 -10.87 16.49 -30.77
C SER A 7 -10.52 16.88 -29.35
N VAL A 8 -11.30 17.81 -28.78
CA VAL A 8 -11.40 18.02 -27.35
C VAL A 8 -11.49 16.61 -26.78
N ARG A 9 -10.37 16.13 -26.24
CA ARG A 9 -10.22 14.77 -25.73
C ARG A 9 -11.31 14.65 -24.69
N ASN A 10 -12.41 13.97 -25.01
CA ASN A 10 -13.45 13.75 -24.03
C ASN A 10 -12.81 12.84 -22.98
N PRO A 11 -12.42 13.36 -21.80
CA PRO A 11 -11.76 12.54 -20.80
C PRO A 11 -12.68 11.37 -20.40
N ASN A 12 -13.97 11.48 -20.68
CA ASN A 12 -15.03 10.58 -20.29
C ASN A 12 -15.30 9.48 -21.32
N SER A 13 -14.38 9.25 -22.26
CA SER A 13 -14.46 8.04 -23.10
C SER A 13 -13.98 6.83 -22.30
N ALA A 14 -14.69 5.70 -22.42
CA ALA A 14 -14.30 4.46 -21.75
C ALA A 14 -12.87 4.02 -22.15
N GLU A 15 -12.43 4.35 -23.37
CA GLU A 15 -11.09 4.05 -23.86
C GLU A 15 -10.00 4.87 -23.15
N ASP A 16 -10.22 6.17 -22.91
CA ASP A 16 -9.29 7.01 -22.16
C ASP A 16 -9.20 6.58 -20.70
N PHE A 17 -10.32 6.17 -20.08
CA PHE A 17 -10.31 5.60 -18.73
C PHE A 17 -9.53 4.28 -18.65
N LEU A 18 -9.71 3.37 -19.61
CA LEU A 18 -8.93 2.12 -19.66
C LEU A 18 -7.43 2.39 -19.84
N LYS A 19 -7.05 3.37 -20.66
CA LYS A 19 -5.64 3.80 -20.80
C LYS A 19 -5.09 4.37 -19.49
N PHE A 20 -5.88 5.17 -18.78
CA PHE A 20 -5.53 5.69 -17.45
C PHE A 20 -5.31 4.54 -16.45
N VAL A 21 -6.24 3.59 -16.33
CA VAL A 21 -6.09 2.43 -15.44
C VAL A 21 -4.84 1.61 -15.78
N GLY A 22 -4.54 1.43 -17.07
CA GLY A 22 -3.31 0.76 -17.51
C GLY A 22 -2.03 1.47 -17.04
N TYR A 23 -1.96 2.80 -17.21
CA TYR A 23 -0.85 3.61 -16.71
C TYR A 23 -0.74 3.55 -15.17
N GLU A 24 -1.87 3.68 -14.48
CA GLU A 24 -1.93 3.61 -13.02
C GLU A 24 -1.53 2.26 -12.46
N THR A 25 -1.71 1.16 -13.21
CA THR A 25 -1.24 -0.17 -12.80
C THR A 25 0.29 -0.20 -12.69
N SER A 26 1.00 0.43 -13.62
CA SER A 26 2.47 0.53 -13.53
C SER A 26 2.91 1.40 -12.35
N ASN A 27 2.23 2.52 -12.12
CA ASN A 27 2.48 3.37 -10.96
C ASN A 27 2.21 2.63 -9.64
N PHE A 28 1.12 1.87 -9.56
CA PHE A 28 0.77 1.02 -8.42
C PHE A 28 1.92 0.08 -8.07
N LEU A 29 2.43 -0.67 -9.05
CA LEU A 29 3.52 -1.63 -8.82
C LEU A 29 4.80 -0.93 -8.37
N GLN A 30 5.13 0.22 -8.96
CA GLN A 30 6.29 1.02 -8.56
C GLN A 30 6.14 1.56 -7.13
N GLU A 31 4.97 2.08 -6.78
CA GLU A 31 4.68 2.61 -5.44
C GLU A 31 4.74 1.52 -4.38
N VAL A 32 4.11 0.37 -4.63
CA VAL A 32 4.17 -0.79 -3.74
C VAL A 32 5.62 -1.23 -3.56
N THR A 33 6.40 -1.34 -4.64
CA THR A 33 7.81 -1.71 -4.56
C THR A 33 8.62 -0.72 -3.72
N THR A 34 8.38 0.58 -3.92
CA THR A 34 9.06 1.65 -3.17
C THR A 34 8.69 1.60 -1.68
N GLN A 35 7.42 1.43 -1.34
CA GLN A 35 6.96 1.34 0.03
C GLN A 35 7.49 0.09 0.73
N LEU A 36 7.46 -1.07 0.06
CA LEU A 36 8.06 -2.30 0.60
C LEU A 36 9.56 -2.15 0.82
N GLY A 37 10.28 -1.55 -0.14
CA GLY A 37 11.70 -1.24 -0.02
C GLY A 37 11.99 -0.34 1.18
N SER A 38 11.12 0.64 1.45
CA SER A 38 11.30 1.58 2.57
C SER A 38 11.40 0.89 3.93
N PHE A 39 10.66 -0.21 4.18
CA PHE A 39 10.73 -0.96 5.45
C PHE A 39 12.09 -1.65 5.68
N VAL A 40 12.83 -1.90 4.60
CA VAL A 40 14.20 -2.43 4.65
C VAL A 40 15.17 -1.26 4.86
N GLU A 41 15.06 -0.23 4.02
CA GLU A 41 15.99 0.91 3.97
C GLU A 41 15.97 1.73 5.25
N ASN A 42 14.79 1.96 5.83
CA ASN A 42 14.65 2.69 7.10
C ASN A 42 14.98 1.84 8.33
N GLY A 43 15.34 0.57 8.14
CA GLY A 43 15.71 -0.35 9.21
C GLY A 43 14.55 -0.88 10.05
N PHE A 44 13.29 -0.62 9.68
CA PHE A 44 12.12 -1.10 10.42
C PHE A 44 12.15 -2.62 10.62
N LEU A 45 12.37 -3.39 9.54
CA LEU A 45 12.47 -4.85 9.65
C LEU A 45 13.66 -5.29 10.49
N LYS A 46 14.77 -4.55 10.45
CA LYS A 46 15.95 -4.84 11.28
C LYS A 46 15.59 -4.69 12.77
N ILE A 47 14.90 -3.62 13.14
CA ILE A 47 14.48 -3.36 14.53
C ILE A 47 13.47 -4.44 14.97
N LEU A 48 12.47 -4.74 14.14
CA LEU A 48 11.42 -5.71 14.47
C LEU A 48 11.97 -7.13 14.69
N PHE A 49 13.01 -7.51 13.92
CA PHE A 49 13.63 -8.84 13.99
C PHE A 49 14.93 -8.88 14.80
N ASP A 50 15.32 -7.78 15.46
CA ASP A 50 16.49 -7.77 16.33
C ASP A 50 16.31 -8.80 17.47
N LYS A 51 17.41 -9.49 17.78
CA LYS A 51 17.53 -10.50 18.84
C LYS A 51 18.49 -10.06 19.95
N GLY A 52 18.98 -8.81 19.89
CA GLY A 52 19.86 -8.23 20.89
C GLY A 52 19.21 -8.10 22.28
N PRO A 53 20.02 -7.83 23.32
CA PRO A 53 19.57 -7.76 24.72
C PRO A 53 18.64 -6.57 25.02
N GLN A 54 18.56 -5.57 24.14
CA GLN A 54 17.59 -4.48 24.24
C GLN A 54 16.34 -4.79 23.40
N ALA A 55 15.61 -5.84 23.79
CA ALA A 55 14.43 -6.28 23.06
C ALA A 55 13.38 -5.15 23.00
N THR A 56 13.17 -4.60 21.81
CA THR A 56 12.06 -3.67 21.53
C THR A 56 10.74 -4.41 21.61
N ASP A 57 9.72 -3.78 22.19
CA ASP A 57 8.36 -4.30 22.15
C ASP A 57 7.85 -4.33 20.70
N LYS A 58 7.81 -5.53 20.13
CA LYS A 58 7.41 -5.77 18.74
C LYS A 58 5.94 -5.48 18.49
N ALA A 59 5.10 -5.68 19.51
CA ALA A 59 3.68 -5.36 19.39
C ALA A 59 3.51 -3.85 19.30
N GLN A 60 4.18 -3.10 20.20
CA GLN A 60 4.13 -1.64 20.16
C GLN A 60 4.73 -1.09 18.87
N LEU A 61 5.85 -1.64 18.39
CA LEU A 61 6.47 -1.19 17.13
C LEU A 61 5.54 -1.37 15.92
N LEU A 62 4.76 -2.46 15.87
CA LEU A 62 3.77 -2.67 14.82
C LEU A 62 2.61 -1.67 14.94
N VAL A 63 2.13 -1.42 16.17
CA VAL A 63 1.06 -0.45 16.43
C VAL A 63 1.50 0.97 16.09
N ASP A 64 2.72 1.36 16.42
CA ASP A 64 3.27 2.68 16.10
C ASP A 64 3.39 2.90 14.58
N MET A 65 3.71 1.85 13.82
CA MET A 65 3.86 1.93 12.37
C MET A 65 2.53 1.87 11.61
N PHE A 66 1.63 0.97 12.02
CA PHE A 66 0.46 0.57 11.24
C PHE A 66 -0.87 0.85 11.95
N GLY A 67 -0.85 1.31 13.20
CA GLY A 67 -2.02 1.57 14.04
C GLY A 67 -2.47 0.36 14.85
N GLU A 68 -3.49 0.56 15.70
CA GLU A 68 -4.00 -0.44 16.65
C GLU A 68 -4.42 -1.77 15.99
N SER A 69 -4.91 -1.73 14.75
CA SER A 69 -5.30 -2.94 14.01
C SER A 69 -4.14 -3.90 13.75
N ALA A 70 -2.89 -3.42 13.84
CA ALA A 70 -1.68 -4.23 13.70
C ALA A 70 -1.26 -4.94 14.99
N ASN A 71 -2.01 -4.77 16.08
CA ASN A 71 -1.70 -5.43 17.34
C ASN A 71 -1.74 -6.97 17.17
N PRO A 72 -0.64 -7.69 17.46
CA PRO A 72 -0.56 -9.15 17.33
C PRO A 72 -1.65 -9.93 18.09
N ILE A 73 -2.25 -9.32 19.13
CA ILE A 73 -3.32 -9.97 19.91
C ILE A 73 -4.50 -10.41 19.03
N TYR A 74 -4.84 -9.61 18.01
CA TYR A 74 -5.96 -9.87 17.09
C TYR A 74 -5.70 -11.04 16.13
N PHE A 75 -4.46 -11.52 16.06
CA PHE A 75 -4.04 -12.59 15.15
C PHE A 75 -3.85 -13.94 15.86
N SER A 76 -4.12 -14.03 17.17
CA SER A 76 -3.80 -15.19 18.00
C SER A 76 -4.45 -16.50 17.53
N GLU A 77 -5.72 -16.47 17.12
CA GLU A 77 -6.43 -17.68 16.68
C GLU A 77 -5.98 -18.15 15.30
N GLN A 78 -5.82 -17.23 14.35
CA GLN A 78 -5.31 -17.51 13.01
C GLN A 78 -3.84 -17.95 13.05
N ALA A 79 -3.03 -17.38 13.95
CA ALA A 79 -1.66 -17.80 14.19
C ALA A 79 -1.58 -19.28 14.62
N LYS A 80 -2.48 -19.73 15.51
CA LYS A 80 -2.60 -21.15 15.88
C LYS A 80 -3.02 -22.01 14.69
N ALA A 81 -4.05 -21.59 13.96
CA ALA A 81 -4.58 -22.35 12.82
C ALA A 81 -3.58 -22.49 11.67
N THR A 82 -2.72 -21.48 11.46
CA THR A 82 -1.73 -21.44 10.37
C THR A 82 -0.32 -21.87 10.79
N ASN A 83 -0.08 -22.07 12.09
CA ASN A 83 1.24 -22.33 12.67
C ASN A 83 2.27 -21.23 12.33
N ILE A 84 1.84 -19.96 12.37
CA ILE A 84 2.68 -18.78 12.13
C ILE A 84 2.69 -17.94 13.42
N GLN A 85 3.80 -17.27 13.74
CA GLN A 85 3.85 -16.39 14.91
C GLN A 85 2.87 -15.20 14.75
N PRO A 86 2.12 -14.80 15.80
CA PRO A 86 1.17 -13.69 15.71
C PRO A 86 1.78 -12.38 15.21
N THR A 87 3.01 -12.07 15.61
CA THR A 87 3.75 -10.88 15.15
C THR A 87 4.06 -10.93 13.66
N THR A 88 4.44 -12.11 13.14
CA THR A 88 4.68 -12.30 11.70
C THR A 88 3.39 -12.18 10.91
N LEU A 89 2.29 -12.75 11.41
CA LEU A 89 1.00 -12.68 10.74
C LEU A 89 0.47 -11.23 10.74
N ALA A 90 0.54 -10.54 11.88
CA ALA A 90 0.20 -9.13 12.00
C ALA A 90 1.01 -8.26 11.05
N LEU A 91 2.33 -8.48 10.94
CA LEU A 91 3.20 -7.77 10.01
C LEU A 91 2.77 -7.96 8.55
N ILE A 92 2.54 -9.20 8.11
CA ILE A 92 2.15 -9.50 6.72
C ILE A 92 0.83 -8.80 6.37
N PHE A 93 -0.18 -8.94 7.22
CA PHE A 93 -1.47 -8.29 7.02
C PHE A 93 -1.36 -6.77 7.02
N SER A 94 -0.58 -6.21 7.95
CA SER A 94 -0.43 -4.76 8.08
C SER A 94 0.32 -4.15 6.91
N ILE A 95 1.39 -4.79 6.43
CA ILE A 95 2.10 -4.36 5.22
C ILE A 95 1.14 -4.38 4.02
N ALA A 96 0.43 -5.49 3.81
CA ALA A 96 -0.48 -5.61 2.67
C ALA A 96 -1.59 -4.56 2.71
N LEU A 97 -2.20 -4.33 3.88
CA LEU A 97 -3.24 -3.32 4.06
C LEU A 97 -2.69 -1.90 3.89
N TYR A 98 -1.55 -1.60 4.49
CA TYR A 98 -0.90 -0.30 4.42
C TYR A 98 -0.55 0.07 2.98
N THR A 99 0.11 -0.84 2.24
CA THR A 99 0.50 -0.57 0.86
C THR A 99 -0.71 -0.45 -0.07
N SER A 100 -1.73 -1.26 0.16
CA SER A 100 -2.98 -1.19 -0.61
C SER A 100 -3.73 0.13 -0.36
N SER A 101 -3.85 0.56 0.90
CA SER A 101 -4.49 1.83 1.27
C SER A 101 -3.76 3.01 0.66
N ARG A 102 -2.43 3.07 0.82
CA ARG A 102 -1.61 4.15 0.25
C ARG A 102 -1.73 4.22 -1.27
N SER A 103 -1.71 3.08 -1.95
CA SER A 103 -1.81 3.07 -3.40
C SER A 103 -3.22 3.42 -3.88
N TRP A 104 -4.26 3.03 -3.14
CA TRP A 104 -5.62 3.50 -3.38
C TRP A 104 -5.72 5.02 -3.25
N ASP A 105 -5.17 5.61 -2.19
CA ASP A 105 -5.19 7.07 -2.00
C ASP A 105 -4.49 7.80 -3.15
N ASN A 106 -3.33 7.28 -3.59
CA ASN A 106 -2.60 7.82 -4.73
C ASN A 106 -3.38 7.70 -6.04
N PHE A 107 -3.99 6.53 -6.28
CA PHE A 107 -4.87 6.30 -7.43
C PHE A 107 -6.05 7.27 -7.42
N ALA A 108 -6.75 7.38 -6.29
CA ALA A 108 -7.92 8.25 -6.11
C ALA A 108 -7.56 9.72 -6.33
N ALA A 109 -6.43 10.18 -5.79
CA ALA A 109 -5.94 11.54 -5.99
C ALA A 109 -5.62 11.83 -7.47
N ARG A 110 -5.01 10.87 -8.18
CA ARG A 110 -4.72 11.02 -9.62
C ARG A 110 -5.99 10.95 -10.46
N ALA A 111 -6.92 10.05 -10.14
CA ALA A 111 -8.21 9.96 -10.79
C ALA A 111 -8.98 11.27 -10.62
N TYR A 112 -9.08 11.79 -9.39
CA TYR A 112 -9.72 13.09 -9.11
C TYR A 112 -9.06 14.24 -9.88
N ARG A 113 -7.73 14.26 -10.00
CA ARG A 113 -7.04 15.29 -10.78
C ARG A 113 -7.36 15.24 -12.28
N VAL A 114 -7.52 14.04 -12.84
CA VAL A 114 -7.76 13.86 -14.28
C VAL A 114 -9.24 14.04 -14.62
N TYR A 115 -10.13 13.62 -13.72
CA TYR A 115 -11.56 13.47 -13.97
C TYR A 115 -12.45 14.43 -13.17
N GLY A 116 -11.93 15.09 -12.13
CA GLY A 116 -12.67 16.03 -11.28
C GLY A 116 -13.71 15.36 -10.38
N ASP A 117 -14.58 16.18 -9.77
CA ASP A 117 -15.88 15.77 -9.24
C ASP A 117 -16.81 15.46 -10.43
N MET A 118 -16.66 14.29 -11.04
CA MET A 118 -17.71 13.70 -11.88
C MET A 118 -18.79 13.04 -11.03
#